data_AF-A0A960D2C5-F1
#
_entry.id   AF-A0A960D2C5-F1
#
_cell.length_a   1.000
_cell.length_b   1.000
_cell.length_c   1.000
_cell.angle_alpha   90.00
_cell.angle_beta   90.00
_cell.angle_gamma   90.00
#
_symmetry.space_group_name_H-M   'P 1'
#
loop_
_entity.id
_entity.type
_entity.pdbx_description
1 polymer ?
#
loop_
_entity_poly.entity_id
_entity_poly.type
_entity_poly.pdbx_seq_one_letter_code
_entity_poly.pdbx_strand_id
1 'polypeptide(L)' 'GPAALNKLIRGRRPDVVDAAGWRAIDAAERLRGEAAGRPRTKFTTVPDMVAAAATAEPSIATRLRAGLRR' A
#
# COMPACT_ATOMS: atom_id res chain seq x y z
N GLY A 1 -21.96 5.67 -5.58
CA GLY A 1 -21.67 4.43 -4.83
C GLY A 1 -20.16 4.22 -4.68
N PRO A 2 -19.71 3.27 -3.83
CA PRO A 2 -18.30 3.10 -3.46
C PRO A 2 -17.32 2.92 -4.64
N ALA A 3 -17.72 2.19 -5.69
CA ALA A 3 -16.88 2.00 -6.88
C ALA A 3 -16.62 3.32 -7.65
N ALA A 4 -17.63 4.18 -7.78
CA ALA A 4 -17.49 5.47 -8.44
C ALA A 4 -16.59 6.42 -7.64
N LEU A 5 -16.66 6.38 -6.31
CA LEU A 5 -15.77 7.14 -5.43
C LEU A 5 -14.32 6.65 -5.56
N ASN A 6 -14.09 5.33 -5.54
CA ASN A 6 -12.76 4.77 -5.73
C ASN A 6 -12.15 5.17 -7.09
N LYS A 7 -12.96 5.19 -8.16
CA LYS A 7 -12.54 5.66 -9.48
C LYS A 7 -12.16 7.15 -9.44
N LEU A 8 -12.98 7.99 -8.81
CA LEU A 8 -12.71 9.43 -8.69
C LEU A 8 -11.42 9.71 -7.92
N ILE A 9 -11.21 9.03 -6.79
CA ILE A 9 -10.01 9.19 -5.96
C ILE A 9 -8.77 8.80 -6.75
N ARG A 10 -8.75 7.60 -7.35
CA ARG A 10 -7.59 7.12 -8.14
C ARG A 10 -7.31 8.00 -9.36
N GLY A 11 -8.33 8.63 -9.93
CA GLY A 11 -8.14 9.60 -11.02
C GLY A 11 -7.48 10.91 -10.56
N ARG A 12 -7.76 11.38 -9.34
CA ARG A 12 -7.20 12.63 -8.79
C ARG A 12 -5.88 12.43 -8.05
N ARG A 13 -5.68 11.26 -7.45
CA ARG A 13 -4.51 10.87 -6.66
C ARG A 13 -4.06 9.47 -7.08
N PRO A 14 -3.26 9.36 -8.16
CA PRO A 14 -2.77 8.07 -8.66
C PRO A 14 -1.92 7.31 -7.62
N ASP A 15 -1.28 8.04 -6.71
CA ASP A 15 -0.44 7.58 -5.61
C ASP A 15 -1.22 7.27 -4.32
N VAL A 16 -2.56 7.17 -4.39
CA VAL A 16 -3.38 6.85 -3.22
C VAL A 16 -2.96 5.54 -2.57
N VAL A 17 -2.62 5.62 -1.28
CA VAL A 17 -2.30 4.47 -0.43
C VAL A 17 -3.59 3.94 0.17
N ASP A 18 -3.99 2.73 -0.23
CA ASP A 18 -5.12 2.04 0.37
C ASP A 18 -4.70 1.20 1.60
N ALA A 19 -5.65 0.46 2.18
CA ALA A 19 -5.38 -0.33 3.38
C ALA A 19 -4.30 -1.40 3.18
N ALA A 20 -4.11 -1.94 1.97
CA ALA A 20 -3.03 -2.87 1.68
C ALA A 20 -1.68 -2.14 1.63
N GLY A 21 -1.64 -0.99 0.97
CA GLY A 21 -0.47 -0.10 0.96
C GLY A 21 -0.04 0.34 2.36
N TRP A 22 -0.98 0.71 3.22
CA TRP A 22 -0.68 1.08 4.60
C TRP A 22 -0.07 -0.07 5.40
N ARG A 23 -0.58 -1.31 5.24
CA ARG A 23 0.01 -2.49 5.89
C ARG A 23 1.43 -2.78 5.41
N ALA A 24 1.72 -2.52 4.13
CA ALA A 24 3.07 -2.67 3.59
C ALA A 24 4.04 -1.63 4.19
N ILE A 25 3.60 -0.37 4.36
CA ILE A 25 4.37 0.64 5.10
C ILE A 25 4.66 0.16 6.53
N ASP A 26 3.63 -0.32 7.25
CA ASP A 26 3.78 -0.78 8.63
C ASP A 26 4.81 -1.92 8.75
N ALA A 27 4.71 -2.93 7.88
CA ALA A 27 5.64 -4.04 7.83
C ALA A 27 7.08 -3.59 7.53
N ALA A 28 7.25 -2.70 6.55
CA ALA A 28 8.58 -2.19 6.18
C ALA A 28 9.21 -1.37 7.32
N GLU A 29 8.45 -0.56 8.04
CA GLU A 29 8.97 0.20 9.19
C GLU A 29 9.37 -0.70 10.35
N ARG A 30 8.60 -1.76 10.63
CA ARG A 30 8.93 -2.76 11.65
C ARG A 30 10.23 -3.49 11.31
N LEU A 31 10.35 -3.97 10.07
CA LEU A 31 11.56 -4.65 9.59
C LEU A 31 12.80 -3.75 9.70
N ARG A 32 12.69 -2.46 9.34
CA ARG A 32 13.78 -1.47 9.50
C ARG A 32 14.15 -1.21 10.97
N GLY A 33 13.25 -1.44 11.91
CA GLY A 33 13.50 -1.30 13.34
C GLY A 33 14.20 -2.52 13.96
N GLU A 34 13.96 -3.71 13.41
CA GLU A 34 14.37 -4.99 13.98
C GLU A 34 15.88 -5.09 14.20
N ALA A 35 16.69 -4.72 13.19
CA ALA A 35 18.15 -4.75 13.29
C ALA A 35 18.73 -3.87 14.41
N ALA A 36 17.98 -2.84 14.84
CA ALA A 36 18.36 -1.93 15.91
C ALA A 36 17.62 -2.21 17.23
N GLY A 37 16.87 -3.31 17.33
CA GLY A 37 16.05 -3.63 18.51
C GLY A 37 14.90 -2.63 18.75
N ARG A 38 14.50 -1.85 17.74
CA ARG A 38 13.44 -0.84 17.85
C ARG A 38 12.12 -1.42 17.34
N PRO A 39 10.97 -1.05 17.94
CA PRO A 39 9.66 -1.52 17.46
C PRO A 39 9.39 -1.18 15.99
N ARG A 40 9.90 -0.02 15.53
CA ARG A 40 9.88 0.41 14.13
C ARG A 40 10.86 1.57 13.91
N THR A 41 11.29 1.73 12.67
CA THR A 41 11.96 2.95 12.19
C THR A 41 11.07 3.56 11.11
N LYS A 42 10.51 4.75 11.40
CA LYS A 42 9.53 5.39 10.52
C LYS A 42 10.15 5.90 9.21
N PHE A 43 9.36 5.88 8.14
CA PHE A 43 9.62 6.75 7.00
C PHE A 43 9.29 8.19 7.38
N THR A 44 10.15 9.11 6.98
CA THR A 44 10.01 10.54 7.29
C THR A 44 9.71 11.37 6.05
N THR A 45 9.62 10.74 4.88
CA THR A 45 9.26 11.38 3.62
C THR A 45 8.07 10.68 2.98
N VAL A 46 7.23 11.45 2.28
CA VAL A 46 6.09 10.91 1.53
C VAL A 46 6.53 9.99 0.40
N PRO A 47 7.57 10.31 -0.42
CA PRO A 47 8.03 9.41 -1.46
C PRO A 47 8.44 8.03 -0.93
N ASP A 48 9.11 7.96 0.22
CA ASP A 48 9.48 6.66 0.79
C ASP A 48 8.27 5.87 1.28
N MET A 49 7.27 6.55 1.85
CA MET A 49 6.00 5.91 2.22
C MET A 49 5.25 5.36 1.00
N VAL A 50 5.20 6.11 -0.09
CA VAL A 50 4.57 5.66 -1.34
C VAL A 50 5.32 4.49 -1.97
N ALA A 51 6.67 4.53 -1.96
CA ALA A 51 7.50 3.44 -2.43
C ALA A 51 7.30 2.15 -1.61
N ALA A 52 7.24 2.27 -0.27
CA ALA A 52 6.95 1.14 0.60
C ALA A 52 5.54 0.58 0.37
N ALA A 53 4.54 1.45 0.19
CA ALA A 53 3.16 1.04 -0.09
C ALA A 53 3.02 0.28 -1.41
N ALA A 54 3.84 0.60 -2.42
CA ALA A 54 3.82 -0.06 -3.72
C ALA A 54 4.23 -1.55 -3.66
N THR A 55 4.86 -1.99 -2.58
CA THR A 55 5.18 -3.41 -2.34
C THR A 55 3.98 -4.24 -1.86
N ALA A 56 2.83 -3.60 -1.62
CA ALA A 56 1.63 -4.29 -1.17
C ALA A 56 1.12 -5.28 -2.22
N GLU A 57 0.96 -6.53 -1.79
CA GLU A 57 0.38 -7.57 -2.61
C GLU A 57 -1.10 -7.30 -2.94
N PRO A 58 -1.53 -7.47 -4.21
CA PRO A 58 -2.94 -7.30 -4.58
C PRO A 58 -3.82 -8.29 -3.82
N SER A 59 -5.00 -7.86 -3.38
CA SER A 59 -5.95 -8.75 -2.71
C SER A 59 -6.34 -9.94 -3.61
N ILE A 60 -6.67 -11.09 -2.99
CA ILE A 60 -7.11 -12.29 -3.70
C ILE A 60 -8.26 -11.97 -4.67
N ALA A 61 -9.26 -11.22 -4.22
CA ALA A 61 -10.37 -10.79 -5.07
C ALA A 61 -9.93 -9.96 -6.29
N THR A 62 -8.89 -9.14 -6.15
CA THR A 62 -8.32 -8.37 -7.27
C THR A 62 -7.57 -9.29 -8.24
N ARG A 63 -6.79 -10.25 -7.72
CA ARG A 63 -6.10 -11.26 -8.54
C ARG A 63 -7.08 -12.14 -9.32
N LEU A 64 -8.12 -12.64 -8.65
CA LEU A 64 -9.17 -13.46 -9.28
C LEU A 64 -9.91 -12.68 -10.37
N ARG A 65 -10.29 -11.41 -10.11
CA ARG A 65 -10.91 -10.55 -11.13
C ARG A 65 -10.00 -10.28 -12.33
N ALA A 66 -8.69 -10.18 -12.12
CA ALA A 66 -7.74 -10.02 -13.22
C ALA A 66 -7.57 -11.33 -14.02
N GLY A 67 -7.62 -12.49 -13.36
CA GLY A 67 -7.57 -13.81 -14.00
C GLY A 67 -8.82 -14.13 -14.82
N LEU A 68 -10.02 -13.77 -14.33
CA LEU A 68 -11.30 -13.96 -15.02
C LEU A 68 -11.50 -13.04 -16.25
N ARG A 69 -10.57 -12.11 -16.50
CA ARG A 69 -10.57 -11.22 -17.67
C ARG A 69 -9.61 -11.70 -18.77
N ARG A 70 -8.99 -12.87 -18.60
CA ARG A 70 -8.12 -13.51 -19.59
C ARG A 70 -8.83 -14.64 -20.31
#